data_AF-A0A084WEY3-F1
#
_entry.id   AF-A0A084WEY3-F1
#
_cell.length_a   1.000
_cell.length_b   1.000
_cell.length_c   1.000
_cell.angle_alpha   90.00
_cell.angle_beta   90.00
_cell.angle_gamma   90.00
#
_symmetry.space_group_name_H-M   'P 1'
#
loop_
_entity.id
_entity.type
_entity.pdbx_description
1 polymer ?
#
loop_
_entity_poly.entity_id
_entity_poly.type
_entity_poly.pdbx_seq_one_letter_code
_entity_poly.pdbx_strand_id
1 'polypeptide(L)' 'MYKQGFGDVNGEHWLGLEKLHIMTRSGRHELLVLLEDFDGNKRHTLYEEFNIGNEEEKYILSVGRIIFITN' A
#
# COMPACT_ATOMS: atom_id res chain seq x y z
N MET A 1 -12.28 -12.18 1.12
CA MET A 1 -12.46 -10.87 0.48
C MET A 1 -11.13 -10.14 0.31
N TYR A 2 -10.47 -9.68 1.38
CA TYR A 2 -9.20 -8.94 1.28
C TYR A 2 -8.03 -9.69 0.63
N LYS A 3 -7.96 -11.02 0.75
CA LYS A 3 -6.94 -11.85 0.07
C LYS A 3 -6.96 -11.67 -1.45
N GLN A 4 -8.15 -11.77 -2.06
CA GLN A 4 -8.32 -11.78 -3.52
C GLN A 4 -8.48 -10.37 -4.12
N GLY A 5 -8.87 -9.40 -3.30
CA GLY A 5 -9.25 -8.07 -3.76
C GLY A 5 -10.75 -7.96 -4.06
N PHE A 6 -11.23 -6.74 -4.22
CA PHE A 6 -12.63 -6.42 -4.51
C PHE A 6 -12.75 -4.96 -4.99
N GLY A 7 -13.93 -4.59 -5.52
CA GLY A 7 -14.20 -3.28 -6.07
C GLY A 7 -13.98 -3.18 -7.58
N ASP A 8 -13.92 -1.96 -8.09
CA ASP A 8 -13.74 -1.65 -9.52
C ASP A 8 -12.45 -0.85 -9.72
N VAL A 9 -11.58 -1.31 -10.61
CA VAL A 9 -10.31 -0.63 -10.91
C VAL A 9 -10.51 0.77 -11.51
N ASN A 10 -11.70 1.08 -12.03
CA ASN A 10 -12.07 2.42 -12.50
C ASN A 10 -12.64 3.30 -11.37
N GLY A 11 -12.72 2.79 -10.13
CA GLY A 11 -13.21 3.49 -8.96
C GLY A 11 -12.56 2.97 -7.68
N GLU A 12 -13.36 2.83 -6.62
CA GLU A 12 -12.89 2.29 -5.35
C GLU A 12 -12.60 0.80 -5.47
N HIS A 13 -11.36 0.41 -5.15
CA HIS A 13 -10.97 -0.98 -5.13
C HIS A 13 -9.86 -1.26 -4.13
N TRP A 14 -9.77 -2.54 -3.76
CA TRP A 14 -8.65 -3.13 -3.06
C TRP A 14 -8.03 -4.20 -3.95
N LEU A 15 -6.73 -4.07 -4.27
CA LEU A 15 -6.04 -4.96 -5.21
C LEU A 15 -6.03 -6.43 -4.77
N GLY A 16 -5.92 -6.66 -3.46
CA GLY A 16 -5.85 -7.99 -2.84
C GLY A 16 -4.49 -8.26 -2.20
N LEU A 17 -4.50 -8.81 -0.99
CA LEU A 17 -3.29 -9.12 -0.22
C LEU A 17 -2.41 -10.16 -0.93
N GLU A 18 -2.97 -11.15 -1.61
CA GLU A 18 -2.14 -12.14 -2.32
C GLU A 18 -1.37 -11.48 -3.48
N LYS A 19 -2.02 -10.58 -4.22
CA LYS A 19 -1.38 -9.86 -5.32
C LYS A 19 -0.29 -8.93 -4.80
N LEU A 20 -0.58 -8.19 -3.73
CA LEU A 20 0.39 -7.31 -3.09
C LEU A 20 1.61 -8.09 -2.55
N HIS A 21 1.41 -9.28 -1.96
CA HIS A 21 2.51 -10.15 -1.52
C HIS A 21 3.38 -10.56 -2.70
N ILE A 22 2.77 -11.09 -3.76
CA ILE A 22 3.49 -11.51 -4.98
C ILE A 22 4.27 -10.34 -5.61
N MET A 23 3.68 -9.15 -5.64
CA MET A 23 4.34 -7.96 -6.21
C MET A 23 5.52 -7.49 -5.35
N THR A 24 5.38 -7.52 -4.03
CA THR A 24 6.36 -6.90 -3.12
C THR A 24 7.42 -7.85 -2.58
N ARG A 25 7.29 -9.17 -2.77
CA ARG A 25 8.23 -10.17 -2.24
C ARG A 25 9.64 -10.12 -2.83
N SER A 26 9.84 -9.46 -3.98
CA SER A 26 11.12 -9.44 -4.68
C SER A 26 11.53 -8.02 -5.05
N GLY A 27 12.73 -7.62 -4.64
CA GLY A 27 13.24 -6.28 -4.89
C GLY A 27 12.62 -5.23 -3.96
N ARG A 28 13.19 -4.02 -4.00
CA ARG A 28 12.78 -2.90 -3.17
C ARG A 28 11.58 -2.19 -3.81
N HIS A 29 10.53 -2.00 -3.03
CA HIS A 29 9.34 -1.25 -3.41
C HIS A 29 9.13 -0.08 -2.45
N GLU A 30 8.75 1.08 -2.96
CA GLU A 30 8.37 2.22 -2.15
C GLU A 30 6.84 2.26 -2.00
N LEU A 31 6.34 2.80 -0.88
CA LEU A 31 4.91 3.01 -0.65
C LEU A 31 4.61 4.50 -0.61
N LEU A 32 3.87 5.00 -1.60
CA LEU A 32 3.30 6.33 -1.63
C LEU A 32 1.85 6.28 -1.13
N VAL A 33 1.56 7.02 -0.06
CA VAL A 33 0.20 7.21 0.45
C VAL A 33 -0.26 8.62 0.07
N LEU A 34 -1.37 8.71 -0.64
CA LEU A 34 -2.01 9.97 -1.06
C LEU A 34 -3.29 10.19 -0.25
N LEU A 35 -3.45 11.38 0.32
CA LEU A 35 -4.61 11.78 1.13
C LEU A 35 -5.14 13.13 0.64
N GLU A 36 -6.46 13.28 0.68
CA GLU A 36 -7.17 14.52 0.41
C GLU A 36 -8.29 14.68 1.44
N ASP A 37 -8.39 15.84 2.09
CA ASP A 37 -9.49 16.14 3.03
C ASP A 37 -10.71 16.74 2.31
N PHE A 38 -11.79 16.99 3.06
CA PHE A 38 -13.03 17.53 2.49
C PHE A 38 -12.91 18.98 1.99
N ASP A 39 -11.88 19.70 2.43
CA ASP A 39 -11.57 21.06 1.98
C ASP A 39 -10.63 21.06 0.76
N GLY A 40 -10.22 19.88 0.28
CA GLY A 40 -9.35 19.68 -0.87
C GLY A 40 -7.85 19.79 -0.56
N ASN A 41 -7.45 19.85 0.72
CA ASN A 41 -6.04 19.87 1.09
C ASN A 41 -5.42 18.48 0.85
N LYS A 42 -4.33 18.43 0.08
CA LYS A 42 -3.66 17.18 -0.29
C LYS A 42 -2.40 16.97 0.52
N ARG A 43 -2.22 15.75 1.03
CA ARG A 43 -0.99 15.32 1.71
C ARG A 43 -0.49 14.00 1.14
N HIS A 44 0.83 13.83 1.12
CA HIS A 44 1.41 12.54 0.81
C HIS A 44 2.64 12.21 1.63
N THR A 45 2.84 10.91 1.81
CA THR A 45 3.96 10.32 2.54
C THR A 45 4.58 9.21 1.70
N LEU A 46 5.91 9.18 1.60
CA LEU A 46 6.67 8.14 0.91
C LEU A 46 7.49 7.33 1.91
N TYR A 47 7.25 6.03 1.96
CA TYR A 47 8.07 5.06 2.68
C TYR A 47 9.09 4.44 1.74
N GLU A 48 10.32 4.33 2.22
CA GLU A 48 11.46 3.90 1.40
C GLU A 48 11.45 2.41 1.06
N GLU A 49 10.68 1.62 1.80
CA GLU A 49 10.52 0.18 1.62
C GLU A 49 9.11 -0.22 2.05
N PHE A 50 8.52 -1.15 1.32
CA PHE A 50 7.21 -1.71 1.58
C PHE A 50 7.16 -3.15 1.08
N ASN A 51 6.76 -4.05 1.96
CA ASN A 51 6.38 -5.40 1.59
C ASN A 51 5.29 -5.92 2.53
N ILE A 52 4.60 -6.96 2.09
CA ILE A 52 3.69 -7.72 2.94
C ILE A 52 4.05 -9.19 2.93
N GLY A 53 3.94 -9.82 4.11
CA GLY A 53 4.16 -11.25 4.29
C GLY A 53 3.17 -12.11 3.52
N ASN A 54 3.39 -13.42 3.55
CA ASN A 54 2.47 -14.39 2.95
C ASN A 54 1.23 -14.66 3.84
N GLU A 55 0.37 -15.60 3.44
CA GLU A 55 -0.84 -15.94 4.19
C GLU A 55 -0.56 -16.55 5.58
N GLU A 56 0.50 -17.36 5.73
CA GLU A 56 0.88 -17.97 7.01
C GLU A 56 1.35 -16.89 8.01
N GLU A 57 2.02 -15.86 7.50
CA GLU A 57 2.43 -14.66 8.23
C GLU A 57 1.27 -13.65 8.41
N LYS A 58 0.06 -14.02 7.98
CA LYS A 58 -1.17 -13.19 8.03
C LYS A 58 -1.02 -11.85 7.29
N TYR A 59 -0.23 -11.84 6.22
CA TYR A 59 0.06 -10.66 5.41
C TYR A 59 0.58 -9.48 6.24
N ILE A 60 1.46 -9.75 7.22
CA ILE A 60 2.04 -8.71 8.06
C ILE A 60 2.72 -7.63 7.21
N LEU A 61 2.44 -6.37 7.55
CA LEU A 61 3.01 -5.21 6.88
C LEU A 61 4.42 -4.92 7.41
N SER A 62 5.39 -4.81 6.50
CA SER A 62 6.71 -4.26 6.80
C SER A 62 6.89 -2.97 6.00
N VAL A 63 7.20 -1.88 6.71
CA VAL A 63 7.49 -0.57 6.09
C VAL A 63 8.83 -0.03 6.59
N GLY A 64 9.60 0.55 5.67
CA GLY A 64 10.85 1.24 5.97
C GLY A 64 10.62 2.63 6.56
N ARG A 65 11.68 3.44 6.63
CA ARG A 65 11.53 4.82 7.14
C ARG A 65 10.76 5.69 6.15
N ILE A 66 10.15 6.74 6.67
CA ILE A 66 9.60 7.80 5.85
C ILE A 66 10.74 8.62 5.28
N ILE A 67 10.73 8.84 3.96
CA ILE A 67 11.75 9.64 3.26
C ILE A 67 11.21 10.96 2.72
N PHE A 68 9.88 11.10 2.65
CA PHE A 68 9.23 12.33 2.21
C PHE A 68 7.84 12.49 2.83
N ILE A 69 7.49 13.71 3.23
CA ILE A 69 6.16 14.13 3.71
C ILE A 69 5.89 15.53 3.14
N THR A 70 4.69 15.77 2.59
CA THR A 70 4.25 17.15 2.33
C THR A 70 3.56 17.76 3.55
N ASN A 71 3.75 19.07 3.71
CA ASN A 71 2.90 19.87 4.58
C ASN A 71 1.44 19.89 4.09
#